data_AF-A0AAJ6K5Z9-F1
#
_entry.id   AF-A0AAJ6K5Z9-F1
#
_cell.length_a   1.000
_cell.length_b   1.000
_cell.length_c   1.000
_cell.angle_alpha   90.00
_cell.angle_beta   90.00
_cell.angle_gamma   90.00
#
_symmetry.space_group_name_H-M   'P 1'
#
loop_
_entity.id
_entity.type
_entity.pdbx_description
1 polymer ?
#
loop_
_entity_poly.entity_id
_entity_poly.type
_entity_poly.pdbx_seq_one_letter_code
_entity_poly.pdbx_strand_id
1 'polypeptide(L)'
;MNVPRTKAELLRSLMTLHRKFSVDVATVSRDEYQKIVCLSDSPHSIDISVLAIHTDLVAWNVASLRAVAPTASSLNPIHLRMHEMTRKVRTSALLLRAEWIDLDFENLKQRLKSAESDVISFVNDQAPHDLYNDSIPLAQNPRRLIQFCTPASYEEARAQLRHWKAVVSRNS
;
A
#
# COMPACT_ATOMS: atom_id res chain seq x y z
N MET A 1 9.39 11.39 7.51
CA MET A 1 9.63 10.04 8.07
C MET A 1 11.14 9.77 8.08
N ASN A 2 11.66 9.11 9.12
CA ASN A 2 13.05 8.68 9.16
C ASN A 2 13.19 7.44 8.25
N VAL A 3 14.05 7.49 7.23
CA VAL A 3 14.21 6.38 6.26
C VAL A 3 14.90 5.21 6.96
N PRO A 4 14.33 3.99 6.99
CA PRO A 4 14.95 2.84 7.64
C PRO A 4 16.33 2.53 7.03
N ARG A 5 17.37 2.56 7.86
CA ARG A 5 18.78 2.38 7.47
C ARG A 5 19.28 0.96 7.65
N THR A 6 18.51 0.12 8.32
CA THR A 6 18.83 -1.29 8.54
C THR A 6 17.64 -2.19 8.25
N LYS A 7 17.90 -3.46 7.88
CA LYS A 7 16.85 -4.48 7.69
C LYS A 7 15.92 -4.57 8.91
N ALA A 8 16.49 -4.53 10.12
CA ALA A 8 15.73 -4.54 11.36
C ALA A 8 14.81 -3.32 11.53
N GLU A 9 15.29 -2.13 11.16
CA GLU A 9 14.45 -0.91 11.16
C GLU A 9 13.33 -1.00 10.11
N LEU A 10 13.61 -1.55 8.93
CA LEU A 10 12.62 -1.72 7.87
C LEU A 10 11.51 -2.67 8.31
N LEU A 11 11.87 -3.86 8.81
CA LEU A 11 10.92 -4.83 9.34
C LEU A 11 10.08 -4.24 10.48
N ARG A 12 10.71 -3.55 11.44
CA ARG A 12 10.00 -2.90 12.54
C ARG A 12 9.01 -1.84 12.03
N SER A 13 9.41 -1.05 11.04
CA SER A 13 8.56 -0.02 10.42
C SER A 13 7.33 -0.65 9.78
N LEU A 14 7.52 -1.68 8.95
CA LEU A 14 6.45 -2.44 8.29
C LEU A 14 5.45 -3.01 9.30
N MET A 15 5.94 -3.82 10.25
CA MET A 15 5.10 -4.43 11.29
C MET A 15 4.32 -3.39 12.10
N THR A 16 4.96 -2.26 12.42
CA THR A 16 4.32 -1.17 13.16
C THR A 16 3.20 -0.53 12.35
N LEU A 17 3.42 -0.28 11.06
CA LEU A 17 2.43 0.35 10.18
C LEU A 17 1.26 -0.59 9.89
N HIS A 18 1.52 -1.88 9.62
CA HIS A 18 0.48 -2.90 9.45
C HIS A 18 -0.41 -2.98 10.70
N ARG A 19 0.21 -3.07 11.89
CA ARG A 19 -0.52 -3.09 13.17
C ARG A 19 -1.37 -1.84 13.37
N LYS A 20 -0.79 -0.66 13.12
CA LYS A 20 -1.51 0.62 13.30
C LYS A 20 -2.71 0.73 12.34
N PHE A 21 -2.55 0.32 11.08
CA PHE A 21 -3.65 0.30 10.12
C PHE A 21 -4.74 -0.69 10.54
N SER A 22 -4.37 -1.91 10.94
CA SER A 22 -5.33 -2.91 11.43
C SER A 22 -6.14 -2.40 12.63
N VAL A 23 -5.49 -1.73 13.59
CA VAL A 23 -6.19 -1.08 14.72
C VAL A 23 -7.13 0.02 14.24
N ASP A 24 -6.70 0.86 13.30
CA ASP A 24 -7.57 1.92 12.75
C ASP A 24 -8.79 1.29 12.04
N VAL A 25 -8.63 0.23 11.26
CA VAL A 25 -9.76 -0.42 10.55
C VAL A 25 -10.74 -1.12 11.49
N ALA A 26 -10.24 -1.69 12.59
CA ALA A 26 -11.07 -2.43 13.55
C ALA A 26 -12.16 -1.57 14.21
N THR A 27 -12.05 -0.24 14.16
CA THR A 27 -13.07 0.66 14.72
C THR A 27 -14.17 1.05 13.72
N VAL A 28 -14.14 0.54 12.49
CA VAL A 28 -15.17 0.79 11.48
C VAL A 28 -16.14 -0.38 11.50
N SER A 29 -17.44 -0.09 11.56
CA SER A 29 -18.45 -1.15 11.57
C SER A 29 -18.63 -1.77 10.18
N ARG A 30 -19.12 -3.03 10.13
CA ARG A 30 -19.23 -3.79 8.87
C ARG A 30 -20.08 -3.08 7.82
N ASP A 31 -21.18 -2.49 8.25
CA ASP A 31 -22.15 -1.83 7.39
C ASP A 31 -21.60 -0.52 6.78
N GLU A 32 -20.45 -0.06 7.26
CA GLU A 32 -19.86 1.20 6.83
C GLU A 32 -18.73 1.03 5.83
N TYR A 33 -18.20 -0.18 5.64
CA TYR A 33 -17.02 -0.37 4.80
C TYR A 33 -17.21 0.06 3.35
N GLN A 34 -18.44 -0.04 2.85
CA GLN A 34 -18.82 0.38 1.50
C GLN A 34 -19.30 1.83 1.42
N LYS A 35 -19.52 2.52 2.55
CA LYS A 35 -19.98 3.92 2.52
C LYS A 35 -18.94 4.78 1.79
N ILE A 36 -19.39 5.37 0.70
CA ILE A 36 -18.60 6.27 -0.13
C ILE A 36 -18.69 7.67 0.46
N VAL A 37 -17.53 8.29 0.64
CA VAL A 37 -17.41 9.66 1.12
C VAL A 37 -16.53 10.45 0.18
N CYS A 38 -16.98 11.66 -0.12
CA CYS A 38 -16.20 12.66 -0.83
C CYS A 38 -15.26 13.38 0.16
N LEU A 39 -13.94 13.28 -0.03
CA LEU A 39 -12.94 13.87 0.89
C LEU A 39 -12.75 15.39 0.72
N SER A 40 -13.35 16.04 -0.29
CA SER A 40 -13.33 17.49 -0.42
C SER A 40 -14.46 18.02 -1.32
N ASP A 41 -14.84 19.28 -1.17
CA ASP A 41 -15.85 19.93 -2.03
C ASP A 41 -15.28 20.40 -3.39
N SER A 42 -14.02 20.06 -3.69
CA SER A 42 -13.40 20.39 -4.98
C SER A 42 -13.90 19.44 -6.08
N PRO A 43 -14.10 19.90 -7.32
CA PRO A 43 -14.46 19.02 -8.46
C PRO A 43 -13.38 17.97 -8.80
N HIS A 44 -12.26 17.95 -8.08
CA HIS A 44 -11.20 16.94 -8.20
C HIS A 44 -11.11 16.03 -6.98
N SER A 45 -12.07 16.13 -6.06
CA SER A 45 -12.16 15.26 -4.90
C SER A 45 -12.23 13.80 -5.30
N ILE A 46 -11.80 12.94 -4.37
CA ILE A 46 -11.75 11.50 -4.57
C ILE A 46 -12.82 10.93 -3.65
N ASP A 47 -13.82 10.31 -4.27
CA ASP A 47 -14.73 9.41 -3.59
C ASP A 47 -13.93 8.24 -3.04
N ILE A 48 -14.06 8.01 -1.74
CA ILE A 48 -13.33 6.97 -1.04
C ILE A 48 -14.26 6.17 -0.13
N SER A 49 -14.00 4.87 -0.07
CA SER A 49 -14.58 3.96 0.90
C SER A 49 -13.46 3.21 1.61
N VAL A 50 -13.75 2.60 2.75
CA VAL A 50 -12.76 1.76 3.45
C VAL A 50 -12.39 0.53 2.60
N LEU A 51 -13.33 0.03 1.80
CA LEU A 51 -13.09 -0.99 0.78
C LEU A 51 -12.03 -0.53 -0.25
N ALA A 52 -12.17 0.67 -0.79
CA ALA A 52 -11.21 1.23 -1.75
C ALA A 52 -9.80 1.39 -1.13
N ILE A 53 -9.73 1.85 0.12
CA ILE A 53 -8.47 1.96 0.87
C ILE A 53 -7.80 0.58 1.04
N HIS A 54 -8.54 -0.47 1.37
CA HIS A 54 -7.99 -1.83 1.46
C HIS A 54 -7.51 -2.33 0.11
N THR A 55 -8.30 -2.09 -0.93
CA THR A 55 -7.98 -2.49 -2.31
C THR A 55 -6.66 -1.86 -2.76
N ASP A 56 -6.44 -0.58 -2.43
CA ASP A 56 -5.17 0.11 -2.69
C ASP A 56 -3.99 -0.53 -2.00
N LEU A 57 -4.13 -0.85 -0.70
CA LEU A 57 -3.03 -1.46 0.04
C LEU A 57 -2.69 -2.86 -0.48
N VAL A 58 -3.69 -3.67 -0.85
CA VAL A 58 -3.47 -4.96 -1.51
C VAL A 58 -2.69 -4.75 -2.81
N ALA A 59 -3.17 -3.84 -3.66
CA ALA A 59 -2.55 -3.50 -4.92
C ALA A 59 -1.07 -3.08 -4.77
N TRP A 60 -0.78 -2.17 -3.84
CA TRP A 60 0.58 -1.67 -3.61
C TRP A 60 1.52 -2.73 -3.04
N ASN A 61 1.07 -3.52 -2.06
CA ASN A 61 1.89 -4.62 -1.52
C ASN A 61 2.22 -5.64 -2.61
N VAL A 62 1.23 -6.08 -3.38
CA VAL A 62 1.41 -7.05 -4.48
C VAL A 62 2.29 -6.48 -5.60
N ALA A 63 2.08 -5.22 -5.99
CA ALA A 63 2.91 -4.56 -7.00
C ALA A 63 4.38 -4.48 -6.56
N SER A 64 4.62 -4.17 -5.29
CA SER A 64 5.98 -4.10 -4.74
C SER A 64 6.69 -5.45 -4.79
N LEU A 65 6.00 -6.53 -4.42
CA LEU A 65 6.51 -7.90 -4.49
C LEU A 65 6.80 -8.33 -5.93
N ARG A 66 5.87 -8.05 -6.86
CA ARG A 66 6.07 -8.34 -8.29
C ARG A 66 7.24 -7.54 -8.89
N ALA A 67 7.53 -6.35 -8.37
CA ALA A 67 8.63 -5.51 -8.85
C ALA A 67 10.00 -6.02 -8.39
N VAL A 68 10.08 -6.65 -7.21
CA VAL A 68 11.33 -7.17 -6.64
C VAL A 68 11.56 -8.66 -6.91
N ALA A 69 10.61 -9.33 -7.58
CA ALA A 69 10.73 -10.73 -7.94
C ALA A 69 11.92 -10.96 -8.90
N PRO A 70 12.66 -12.08 -8.80
CA PRO A 70 13.80 -12.38 -9.69
C PRO A 70 13.44 -12.43 -11.18
N THR A 71 12.18 -12.72 -11.49
CA THR A 71 11.64 -12.76 -12.85
C THR A 71 11.20 -11.39 -13.37
N ALA A 72 11.32 -10.33 -12.56
CA ALA A 72 10.98 -8.99 -12.99
C ALA A 72 12.02 -8.49 -13.99
N SER A 73 11.67 -8.48 -15.28
CA SER A 73 12.49 -7.79 -16.28
C SER A 73 12.52 -6.29 -15.97
N SER A 74 13.60 -5.57 -16.29
CA SER A 74 13.64 -4.10 -16.23
C SER A 74 12.60 -3.43 -17.16
N LEU A 75 12.07 -4.18 -18.13
CA LEU A 75 10.94 -3.83 -19.00
C LEU A 75 9.58 -4.23 -18.43
N ASN A 76 9.51 -4.70 -17.17
CA ASN A 76 8.26 -5.12 -16.56
C ASN A 76 7.31 -3.92 -16.50
N PRO A 77 6.07 -4.03 -16.99
CA PRO A 77 5.07 -2.97 -16.92
C PRO A 77 4.89 -2.40 -15.51
N ILE A 78 5.18 -3.17 -14.45
CA ILE A 78 5.16 -2.71 -13.07
C ILE A 78 6.32 -1.76 -12.78
N HIS A 79 7.52 -2.01 -13.29
CA HIS A 79 8.67 -1.10 -13.18
C HIS A 79 8.43 0.20 -13.97
N LEU A 80 7.91 0.09 -15.19
CA LEU A 80 7.53 1.23 -16.03
C LEU A 80 6.39 2.03 -15.38
N ARG A 81 5.36 1.34 -14.87
CA ARG A 81 4.27 1.97 -14.12
C ARG A 81 4.78 2.59 -12.83
N MET A 82 5.69 1.98 -12.08
CA MET A 82 6.27 2.57 -10.85
C MET A 82 7.03 3.88 -11.14
N HIS A 83 7.79 3.91 -12.24
CA HIS A 83 8.46 5.12 -12.71
C HIS A 83 7.45 6.20 -13.17
N GLU A 84 6.41 5.83 -13.92
CA GLU A 84 5.32 6.73 -14.31
C GLU A 84 4.38 7.13 -13.16
N MET A 85 4.25 6.29 -12.13
CA MET A 85 3.39 6.45 -10.95
C MET A 85 3.85 7.63 -10.11
N THR A 86 5.15 7.94 -10.09
CA THR A 86 5.66 9.18 -9.50
C THR A 86 5.11 10.46 -10.15
N ARG A 87 4.59 10.36 -11.39
CA ARG A 87 3.94 11.46 -12.12
C ARG A 87 2.41 11.37 -12.16
N LYS A 88 1.81 10.17 -12.02
CA LYS A 88 0.35 9.94 -12.13
C LYS A 88 -0.16 8.83 -11.20
N VAL A 89 -0.02 9.03 -9.88
CA VAL A 89 -0.46 8.08 -8.82
C VAL A 89 -1.92 7.64 -9.00
N ARG A 90 -2.81 8.57 -9.38
CA ARG A 90 -4.27 8.38 -9.38
C ARG A 90 -4.79 7.41 -10.46
N THR A 91 -4.28 7.48 -11.69
CA THR A 91 -4.67 6.56 -12.78
C THR A 91 -4.10 5.15 -12.57
N SER A 92 -2.96 5.08 -11.90
CA SER A 92 -2.20 3.86 -11.71
C SER A 92 -2.82 2.95 -10.64
N ALA A 93 -3.40 3.53 -9.57
CA ALA A 93 -4.17 2.80 -8.58
C ALA A 93 -5.37 2.09 -9.21
N LEU A 94 -6.12 2.74 -10.12
CA LEU A 94 -7.26 2.13 -10.81
C LEU A 94 -6.88 0.86 -11.61
N LEU A 95 -5.73 0.87 -12.29
CA LEU A 95 -5.23 -0.29 -13.02
C LEU A 95 -4.75 -1.43 -12.12
N LEU A 96 -4.28 -1.11 -10.90
CA LEU A 96 -3.89 -2.13 -9.92
C LEU A 96 -5.09 -2.68 -9.14
N ARG A 97 -6.14 -1.88 -8.97
CA ARG A 97 -7.40 -2.28 -8.31
C ARG A 97 -8.25 -3.24 -9.13
N ALA A 98 -8.09 -3.27 -10.46
CA ALA A 98 -8.92 -4.08 -11.34
C ALA A 98 -8.92 -5.59 -10.98
N GLU A 99 -7.81 -6.11 -10.45
CA GLU A 99 -7.69 -7.51 -10.01
C GLU A 99 -8.51 -7.81 -8.73
N TRP A 100 -8.95 -6.78 -8.01
CA TRP A 100 -9.49 -6.88 -6.66
C TRP A 100 -10.85 -6.19 -6.48
N ILE A 101 -11.39 -5.59 -7.54
CA ILE A 101 -12.58 -4.73 -7.47
C ILE A 101 -13.86 -5.49 -7.09
N ASP A 102 -13.92 -6.78 -7.41
CA ASP A 102 -15.09 -7.64 -7.14
C ASP A 102 -15.00 -8.40 -5.82
N LEU A 103 -13.92 -8.22 -5.05
CA LEU A 103 -13.77 -8.89 -3.77
C LEU A 103 -14.62 -8.20 -2.68
N ASP A 104 -15.29 -9.02 -1.87
CA ASP A 104 -15.89 -8.53 -0.64
C ASP A 104 -14.81 -8.12 0.38
N PHE A 105 -15.26 -7.42 1.42
CA PHE A 105 -14.37 -6.85 2.42
C PHE A 105 -13.58 -7.89 3.23
N GLU A 106 -14.16 -9.05 3.53
CA GLU A 106 -13.45 -10.08 4.30
C GLU A 106 -12.37 -10.76 3.45
N ASN A 107 -12.67 -11.02 2.17
CA ASN A 107 -11.70 -11.50 1.20
C ASN A 107 -10.57 -10.49 0.98
N LEU A 108 -10.88 -9.18 0.89
CA LEU A 108 -9.86 -8.13 0.81
C LEU A 108 -8.99 -8.06 2.07
N LYS A 109 -9.56 -8.20 3.27
CA LYS A 109 -8.79 -8.28 4.51
C LYS A 109 -7.84 -9.47 4.54
N GLN A 110 -8.33 -10.64 4.14
CA GLN A 110 -7.49 -11.83 4.05
C GLN A 110 -6.37 -11.63 3.04
N ARG A 111 -6.67 -11.06 1.87
CA ARG A 111 -5.68 -10.78 0.83
C ARG A 111 -4.64 -9.77 1.28
N LEU A 112 -5.05 -8.72 2.00
CA LEU A 112 -4.15 -7.75 2.58
C LEU A 112 -3.21 -8.40 3.59
N LYS A 113 -3.75 -9.21 4.50
CA LYS A 113 -2.94 -9.94 5.50
C LYS A 113 -1.93 -10.88 4.85
N SER A 114 -2.31 -11.58 3.79
CA SER A 114 -1.37 -12.40 3.01
C SER A 114 -0.27 -11.55 2.38
N ALA A 115 -0.64 -10.45 1.71
CA ALA A 115 0.34 -9.56 1.08
C ALA A 115 1.30 -8.91 2.10
N GLU A 116 0.80 -8.53 3.28
CA GLU A 116 1.61 -8.05 4.40
C GLU A 116 2.63 -9.10 4.86
N SER A 117 2.18 -10.35 5.02
CA SER A 117 3.05 -11.46 5.39
C SER A 117 4.11 -11.71 4.33
N ASP A 118 3.73 -11.69 3.06
CA ASP A 118 4.64 -11.93 1.94
C ASP A 118 5.71 -10.84 1.84
N VAL A 119 5.36 -9.56 2.08
CA VAL A 119 6.33 -8.45 2.15
C VAL A 119 7.31 -8.65 3.31
N ILE A 120 6.82 -9.03 4.49
CA ILE A 120 7.68 -9.29 5.64
C ILE A 120 8.62 -10.46 5.37
N SER A 121 8.10 -11.58 4.85
CA SER A 121 8.90 -12.75 4.49
C SER A 121 9.95 -12.40 3.46
N PHE A 122 9.59 -11.67 2.39
CA PHE A 122 10.55 -11.21 1.38
C PHE A 122 11.71 -10.44 2.03
N VAL A 123 11.43 -9.41 2.82
CA VAL A 123 12.48 -8.62 3.49
C VAL A 123 13.30 -9.49 4.45
N ASN A 124 12.67 -10.45 5.12
CA ASN A 124 13.33 -11.35 6.05
C ASN A 124 14.26 -12.37 5.35
N ASP A 125 13.96 -12.77 4.12
CA ASP A 125 14.77 -13.74 3.37
C ASP A 125 15.97 -13.07 2.66
N GLN A 126 15.93 -11.76 2.42
CA GLN A 126 17.05 -11.04 1.81
C GLN A 126 18.23 -10.86 2.77
N ALA A 127 19.46 -10.96 2.27
CA ALA A 127 20.63 -10.55 3.04
C ALA A 127 20.67 -9.03 3.19
N PRO A 128 21.20 -8.48 4.31
CA PRO A 128 21.29 -7.03 4.50
C PRO A 128 22.04 -6.32 3.37
N HIS A 129 23.09 -6.93 2.82
CA HIS A 129 23.86 -6.32 1.74
C HIS A 129 23.06 -6.25 0.43
N ASP A 130 22.19 -7.21 0.13
CA ASP A 130 21.35 -7.19 -1.07
C ASP A 130 20.27 -6.09 -0.98
N LEU A 131 19.66 -5.93 0.20
CA LEU A 131 18.68 -4.87 0.44
C LEU A 131 19.30 -3.47 0.42
N TYR A 132 20.51 -3.33 0.95
CA TYR A 132 21.17 -2.03 1.14
C TYR A 132 22.28 -1.77 0.12
N ASN A 133 22.29 -2.50 -1.00
CA ASN A 133 23.22 -2.25 -2.10
C ASN A 133 22.86 -0.96 -2.85
N ASP A 134 23.54 0.13 -2.51
CA ASP A 134 23.34 1.45 -3.14
C ASP A 134 23.93 1.54 -4.56
N SER A 135 24.62 0.50 -5.06
CA SER A 135 25.04 0.41 -6.46
C SER A 135 23.91 0.00 -7.42
N ILE A 136 22.79 -0.50 -6.90
CA ILE A 136 21.60 -0.82 -7.71
C ILE A 136 20.81 0.47 -7.98
N PRO A 137 20.45 0.77 -9.26
CA PRO A 137 19.65 1.93 -9.60
C PRO A 137 18.37 2.03 -8.76
N LEU A 138 17.98 3.25 -8.38
CA LEU A 138 16.85 3.51 -7.48
C LEU A 138 15.57 2.77 -7.90
N ALA A 139 15.27 2.75 -9.20
CA ALA A 139 14.09 2.11 -9.75
C ALA A 139 14.07 0.59 -9.53
N GLN A 140 15.24 -0.04 -9.43
CA GLN A 140 15.43 -1.50 -9.30
C GLN A 140 15.84 -1.91 -7.89
N ASN A 141 16.11 -0.96 -7.00
CA ASN A 141 16.58 -1.22 -5.65
C ASN A 141 15.45 -1.82 -4.80
N PRO A 142 15.56 -3.09 -4.34
CA PRO A 142 14.46 -3.77 -3.68
C PRO A 142 14.00 -3.09 -2.39
N ARG A 143 14.94 -2.59 -1.57
CA ARG A 143 14.62 -1.82 -0.36
C ARG A 143 13.79 -0.60 -0.71
N ARG A 144 14.18 0.15 -1.75
CA ARG A 144 13.49 1.40 -2.11
C ARG A 144 12.10 1.12 -2.66
N LEU A 145 11.95 0.09 -3.51
CA LEU A 145 10.64 -0.35 -4.01
C LEU A 145 9.71 -0.74 -2.86
N ILE A 146 10.17 -1.58 -1.93
CA ILE A 146 9.38 -1.95 -0.74
C ILE A 146 9.08 -0.70 0.10
N GLN A 147 10.06 0.14 0.42
CA GLN A 147 9.88 1.34 1.24
C GLN A 147 8.88 2.34 0.65
N PHE A 148 8.93 2.58 -0.66
CA PHE A 148 8.01 3.50 -1.33
C PHE A 148 6.61 2.92 -1.47
N CYS A 149 6.48 1.64 -1.79
CA CYS A 149 5.17 1.03 -2.00
C CYS A 149 4.45 0.69 -0.70
N THR A 150 5.16 0.44 0.40
CA THR A 150 4.55 -0.11 1.63
C THR A 150 4.46 0.94 2.74
N PRO A 151 5.51 1.42 3.43
CA PRO A 151 5.35 2.44 4.46
C PRO A 151 4.55 3.68 4.03
N ALA A 152 4.85 4.24 2.85
CA ALA A 152 4.18 5.45 2.39
C ALA A 152 2.68 5.23 2.10
N SER A 153 2.32 4.10 1.47
CA SER A 153 0.92 3.78 1.19
C SER A 153 0.13 3.54 2.47
N TYR A 154 0.72 2.91 3.50
CA TYR A 154 0.07 2.75 4.80
C TYR A 154 -0.12 4.08 5.52
N GLU A 155 0.86 4.99 5.47
CA GLU A 155 0.69 6.31 6.07
C GLU A 155 -0.44 7.11 5.39
N GLU A 156 -0.49 7.07 4.06
CA GLU A 156 -1.55 7.70 3.27
C GLU A 156 -2.92 7.06 3.55
N ALA A 157 -3.03 5.73 3.48
CA ALA A 157 -4.25 4.98 3.75
C ALA A 157 -4.80 5.28 5.16
N ARG A 158 -3.92 5.41 6.16
CA ARG A 158 -4.33 5.80 7.52
C ARG A 158 -4.80 7.25 7.59
N ALA A 159 -4.19 8.16 6.85
CA ALA A 159 -4.66 9.55 6.78
C ALA A 159 -6.04 9.65 6.12
N GLN A 160 -6.22 8.96 5.00
CA GLN A 160 -7.49 8.82 4.29
C GLN A 160 -8.57 8.21 5.20
N LEU A 161 -8.26 7.12 5.90
CA LEU A 161 -9.20 6.46 6.81
C LEU A 161 -9.63 7.38 7.97
N ARG A 162 -8.70 8.13 8.56
CA ARG A 162 -9.04 9.12 9.61
C ARG A 162 -9.96 10.22 9.09
N HIS A 163 -9.70 10.73 7.89
CA HIS A 163 -10.55 11.75 7.27
C HIS A 163 -11.94 11.18 6.95
N TRP A 164 -12.00 10.00 6.33
CA TRP A 164 -13.25 9.31 6.04
C TRP A 164 -14.10 9.13 7.31
N LYS A 165 -13.51 8.66 8.42
CA LYS A 165 -14.21 8.51 9.70
C LYS A 165 -14.77 9.85 10.20
N ALA A 166 -13.98 10.92 10.12
CA ALA A 166 -14.41 12.24 10.55
C ALA A 166 -15.62 12.76 9.76
N VAL A 167 -15.72 12.42 8.47
CA VAL A 167 -16.87 12.79 7.65
C VAL A 167 -18.08 11.89 7.93
N VAL A 168 -17.89 10.57 8.04
CA VAL A 168 -18.99 9.64 8.38
C VAL A 168 -19.61 10.01 9.72
N SER A 169 -18.81 10.32 10.75
CA SER A 169 -19.32 10.73 12.06
C SER A 169 -20.05 12.08 12.06
N ARG A 170 -19.82 12.95 11.08
CA ARG A 170 -20.57 14.21 10.92
C ARG A 170 -21.92 14.00 10.24
N ASN A 171 -22.04 12.94 9.45
CA ASN A 171 -23.22 12.62 8.64
C ASN A 171 -24.11 11.54 9.28
N SER A 172 -23.75 11.05 10.47
CA SER A 172 -24.51 10.07 11.26
C SER A 172 -25.23 10.77 12.41
#